data_AF-X1BIM6-F1
#
_entry.id   AF-X1BIM6-F1
#
_cell.length_a   1.000
_cell.length_b   1.000
_cell.length_c   1.000
_cell.angle_alpha   90.00
_cell.angle_beta   90.00
_cell.angle_gamma   90.00
#
_symmetry.space_group_name_H-M   'P 1'
#
loop_
_entity.id
_entity.type
_entity.pdbx_description
1 polymer ?
#
loop_
_entity_poly.entity_id
_entity_poly.type
_entity_poly.pdbx_seq_one_letter_code
_entity_poly.pdbx_strand_id
1 'polypeptide(L)'
;YINVGAIILAQGFELIDPFTITELGFGKFKNVITSLQLERIMTKSGPSGGRLVRPSDDKEPEKIGFIQCVGTRNKEHNYCSTVCCMHATKEAILAKENLPEIEIKIFTLDMRAYGKGFEELYQKAKNVYRIDYVRSRPSFIEFIFYNNYITNGSYKFYQLCHLYYSGNLISTMT
;
A
#
# COMPACT_ATOMS: atom_id res chain seq x y z
N TYR A 1 9.72 35.73 22.95
CA TYR A 1 9.15 35.88 21.60
C TYR A 1 10.25 35.67 20.59
N ILE A 2 9.97 34.96 19.49
CA ILE A 2 10.91 34.81 18.38
C ILE A 2 10.52 35.87 17.34
N ASN A 3 11.46 36.73 16.93
CA ASN A 3 11.24 37.76 15.92
C ASN A 3 11.78 37.27 14.57
N VAL A 4 10.90 37.07 13.59
CA VAL A 4 11.23 36.51 12.27
C VAL A 4 10.52 37.29 11.16
N GLY A 5 11.16 37.39 9.99
CA GLY A 5 10.59 38.04 8.81
C GLY A 5 9.66 37.16 7.97
N ALA A 6 9.75 35.83 8.10
CA ALA A 6 8.88 34.87 7.43
C ALA A 6 8.86 33.52 8.17
N ILE A 7 7.79 32.74 7.96
CA ILE A 7 7.62 31.38 8.48
C ILE A 7 7.28 30.46 7.30
N ILE A 8 7.92 29.29 7.23
CA ILE A 8 7.60 28.23 6.27
C ILE A 8 7.01 27.05 7.05
N LEU A 9 5.80 26.63 6.67
CA LEU A 9 5.15 25.45 7.24
C LEU A 9 5.38 24.26 6.30
N ALA A 10 6.07 23.24 6.81
CA ALA A 10 6.41 22.02 6.06
C ALA A 10 6.25 20.77 6.94
N GLN A 11 5.11 20.64 7.64
CA GLN A 11 4.87 19.56 8.62
C GLN A 11 4.60 18.19 7.98
N GLY A 12 4.37 18.13 6.67
CA GLY A 12 4.18 16.88 5.94
C GLY A 12 2.75 16.35 5.99
N PHE A 13 2.60 15.05 6.23
CA PHE A 13 1.32 14.32 6.19
C PHE A 13 1.31 13.22 7.26
N GLU A 14 0.13 12.64 7.50
CA GLU A 14 -0.05 11.46 8.34
C GLU A 14 -0.66 10.29 7.54
N LEU A 15 -0.57 9.09 8.09
CA LEU A 15 -1.23 7.92 7.50
C LEU A 15 -2.64 7.81 8.05
N ILE A 16 -3.58 7.34 7.22
CA ILE A 16 -4.89 6.92 7.71
C ILE A 16 -4.67 5.73 8.64
N ASP A 17 -5.31 5.74 9.81
CA ASP A 17 -5.27 4.62 10.74
C ASP A 17 -5.92 3.39 10.09
N PRO A 18 -5.14 2.34 9.78
CA PRO A 18 -5.66 1.15 9.11
C PRO A 18 -6.64 0.35 10.00
N PHE A 19 -6.65 0.56 11.33
CA PHE A 19 -7.64 -0.07 12.21
C PHE A 19 -9.06 0.46 12.01
N THR A 20 -9.22 1.64 11.39
CA THR A 20 -10.54 2.18 11.04
C THR A 20 -11.18 1.44 9.86
N ILE A 21 -10.41 0.62 9.13
CA ILE A 21 -10.82 -0.04 7.88
C ILE A 21 -10.88 -1.55 8.11
N THR A 22 -11.89 -1.94 8.87
CA THR A 22 -12.02 -3.29 9.41
C THR A 22 -12.29 -4.36 8.36
N GLU A 23 -12.91 -4.00 7.23
CA GLU A 23 -13.30 -4.91 6.16
C GLU A 23 -12.11 -5.57 5.45
N LEU A 24 -10.95 -4.93 5.48
CA LEU A 24 -9.72 -5.47 4.90
C LEU A 24 -8.89 -6.28 5.89
N GLY A 25 -9.37 -6.46 7.13
CA GLY A 25 -8.79 -7.39 8.09
C GLY A 25 -7.40 -7.02 8.61
N PHE A 26 -7.03 -5.73 8.54
CA PHE A 26 -5.84 -5.23 9.23
C PHE A 26 -5.97 -5.46 10.74
N GLY A 27 -4.89 -5.91 11.40
CA GLY A 27 -4.92 -6.30 12.81
C GLY A 27 -5.53 -7.68 13.09
N LYS A 28 -6.48 -8.14 12.25
CA LYS A 28 -7.04 -9.50 12.33
C LYS A 28 -6.14 -10.53 11.65
N PHE A 29 -5.60 -10.21 10.48
CA PHE A 29 -4.74 -11.09 9.71
C PHE A 29 -3.29 -10.58 9.74
N LYS A 30 -2.37 -11.42 10.24
CA LYS A 30 -0.94 -11.04 10.37
C LYS A 30 -0.27 -10.65 9.05
N ASN A 31 -0.79 -11.15 7.92
CA ASN A 31 -0.23 -10.86 6.59
C ASN A 31 -0.98 -9.76 5.83
N VAL A 32 -1.92 -9.06 6.47
CA VAL A 32 -2.45 -7.80 5.96
C VAL A 32 -1.62 -6.69 6.58
N ILE A 33 -0.87 -5.98 5.76
CA ILE A 33 0.04 -4.94 6.21
C ILE A 33 -0.15 -3.64 5.41
N THR A 34 0.40 -2.54 5.91
CA THR A 34 0.41 -1.26 5.17
C THR A 34 1.58 -1.18 4.20
N SER A 35 1.52 -0.23 3.27
CA SER A 35 2.63 0.11 2.37
C SER A 35 3.90 0.43 3.11
N LEU A 36 3.80 1.21 4.18
CA LEU A 36 4.99 1.59 4.95
C LEU A 36 5.59 0.39 5.70
N GLN A 37 4.76 -0.56 6.16
CA GLN A 37 5.25 -1.81 6.74
C GLN A 37 5.98 -2.67 5.69
N LEU A 38 5.48 -2.75 4.46
CA LEU A 38 6.16 -3.45 3.37
C LEU A 38 7.50 -2.78 3.02
N GLU A 39 7.55 -1.44 2.93
CA GLU A 39 8.82 -0.73 2.75
C GLU A 39 9.83 -1.06 3.86
N ARG A 40 9.39 -1.10 5.12
CA ARG A 40 10.26 -1.48 6.25
C ARG A 40 10.77 -2.92 6.10
N ILE A 41 9.95 -3.87 5.68
CA ILE A 41 10.36 -5.26 5.43
C ILE A 41 11.41 -5.32 4.29
N MET A 42 11.18 -4.64 3.17
CA MET A 42 12.07 -4.73 2.00
C MET A 42 13.37 -3.93 2.16
N THR A 43 13.48 -3.04 3.15
CA THR A 43 14.68 -2.24 3.38
C THR A 43 15.77 -3.06 4.06
N LYS A 44 17.04 -2.93 3.63
CA LYS A 44 18.20 -3.64 4.21
C LYS A 44 18.42 -3.37 5.70
N SER A 45 18.16 -2.15 6.16
CA SER A 45 18.17 -1.77 7.59
C SER A 45 16.83 -2.05 8.30
N GLY A 46 15.95 -2.80 7.66
CA GLY A 46 14.66 -3.23 8.18
C GLY A 46 14.76 -4.48 9.05
N PRO A 47 13.65 -4.87 9.70
CA PRO A 47 13.62 -6.01 10.62
C PRO A 47 13.98 -7.35 9.97
N SER A 48 13.74 -7.52 8.67
CA SER A 48 14.05 -8.75 7.93
C SER A 48 15.35 -8.65 7.10
N GLY A 49 16.15 -7.58 7.28
CA GLY A 49 17.41 -7.40 6.55
C GLY A 49 17.22 -7.19 5.03
N GLY A 50 16.04 -6.76 4.59
CA GLY A 50 15.69 -6.60 3.18
C GLY A 50 15.15 -7.85 2.49
N ARG A 51 14.86 -8.91 3.26
CA ARG A 51 14.16 -10.11 2.76
C ARG A 51 12.67 -9.89 2.77
N LEU A 52 12.01 -10.16 1.64
CA LEU A 52 10.55 -10.10 1.52
C LEU A 52 9.92 -11.35 2.16
N VAL A 53 9.47 -11.21 3.41
CA VAL A 53 8.90 -12.31 4.20
C VAL A 53 7.52 -11.98 4.76
N ARG A 54 6.69 -13.01 4.98
CA ARG A 54 5.37 -12.89 5.60
C ARG A 54 5.49 -12.75 7.11
N PRO A 55 4.84 -11.76 7.75
CA PRO A 55 4.90 -11.59 9.21
C PRO A 55 4.31 -12.75 10.02
N SER A 56 3.50 -13.61 9.39
CA SER A 56 2.92 -14.77 10.09
C SER A 56 3.92 -15.86 10.44
N ASP A 57 4.90 -16.10 9.55
CA ASP A 57 5.70 -17.32 9.54
C ASP A 57 7.12 -17.14 8.94
N ASP A 58 7.54 -15.90 8.66
CA ASP A 58 8.86 -15.53 8.11
C ASP A 58 9.23 -16.23 6.80
N LYS A 59 8.24 -16.75 6.08
CA LYS A 59 8.42 -17.38 4.77
C LYS A 59 8.19 -16.39 3.64
N GLU A 60 8.86 -16.62 2.52
CA GLU A 60 8.64 -15.86 1.29
C GLU A 60 7.18 -16.02 0.82
N PRO A 61 6.51 -14.93 0.41
CA PRO A 61 5.19 -15.01 -0.19
C PRO A 61 5.28 -15.49 -1.65
N GLU A 62 4.40 -16.42 -2.02
CA GLU A 62 4.21 -16.82 -3.43
C GLU A 62 3.32 -15.84 -4.21
N LYS A 63 2.40 -15.15 -3.50
CA LYS A 63 1.40 -14.25 -4.09
C LYS A 63 1.16 -13.01 -3.23
N ILE A 64 1.13 -11.84 -3.86
CA ILE A 64 0.84 -10.54 -3.22
C ILE A 64 -0.32 -9.83 -3.91
N GLY A 65 -1.25 -9.31 -3.12
CA GLY A 65 -2.32 -8.41 -3.55
C GLY A 65 -2.13 -6.99 -3.02
N PHE A 66 -2.03 -5.99 -3.88
CA PHE A 66 -2.00 -4.59 -3.48
C PHE A 66 -3.40 -4.01 -3.60
N ILE A 67 -3.92 -3.40 -2.54
CA ILE A 67 -5.25 -2.77 -2.57
C ILE A 67 -5.07 -1.26 -2.59
N GLN A 68 -5.61 -0.62 -3.62
CA GLN A 68 -5.54 0.82 -3.79
C GLN A 68 -6.77 1.54 -3.21
N CYS A 69 -6.62 2.86 -3.04
CA CYS A 69 -7.68 3.74 -2.56
C CYS A 69 -8.23 3.34 -1.18
N VAL A 70 -7.35 2.83 -0.33
CA VAL A 70 -7.74 2.37 1.00
C VAL A 70 -7.86 3.57 1.93
N GLY A 71 -9.04 3.76 2.52
CA GLY A 71 -9.36 4.92 3.35
C GLY A 71 -9.59 6.23 2.59
N THR A 72 -9.44 6.24 1.26
CA THR A 72 -9.66 7.42 0.40
C THR A 72 -10.61 7.10 -0.75
N ARG A 73 -11.00 8.13 -1.52
CA ARG A 73 -12.03 8.03 -2.56
C ARG A 73 -13.28 7.34 -2.04
N ASN A 74 -13.73 7.75 -0.86
CA ASN A 74 -14.97 7.34 -0.22
C ASN A 74 -15.76 8.58 0.25
N LYS A 75 -16.87 8.40 0.97
CA LYS A 75 -17.73 9.52 1.40
C LYS A 75 -17.04 10.44 2.42
N GLU A 76 -16.24 9.88 3.32
CA GLU A 76 -15.54 10.62 4.38
C GLU A 76 -14.30 11.35 3.86
N HIS A 77 -13.55 10.66 3.00
CA HIS A 77 -12.32 11.12 2.37
C HIS A 77 -12.48 11.06 0.85
N ASN A 78 -13.12 12.09 0.29
CA ASN A 78 -13.49 12.15 -1.13
C ASN A 78 -12.32 12.57 -2.07
N TYR A 79 -11.12 12.76 -1.54
CA TYR A 79 -9.91 13.07 -2.30
C TYR A 79 -9.12 11.80 -2.69
N CYS A 80 -8.12 11.98 -3.53
CA CYS A 80 -7.14 10.93 -3.88
C CYS A 80 -5.80 11.25 -3.20
N SER A 81 -5.18 10.27 -2.56
CA SER A 81 -3.84 10.38 -1.95
C SER A 81 -2.68 10.59 -2.93
N THR A 82 -2.98 10.79 -4.22
CA THR A 82 -2.08 11.15 -5.34
C THR A 82 -0.93 10.20 -5.67
N VAL A 83 -0.24 9.64 -4.69
CA VAL A 83 1.00 8.86 -4.86
C VAL A 83 0.80 7.36 -4.71
N CYS A 84 -0.32 6.90 -4.15
CA CYS A 84 -0.54 5.50 -3.79
C CYS A 84 -0.42 4.52 -4.97
N CYS A 85 -0.93 4.89 -6.15
CA CYS A 85 -0.84 4.07 -7.35
C CYS A 85 0.62 3.79 -7.73
N MET A 86 1.45 4.84 -7.78
CA MET A 86 2.85 4.71 -8.20
C MET A 86 3.73 4.12 -7.10
N HIS A 87 3.37 4.36 -5.84
CA HIS A 87 4.03 3.72 -4.72
C HIS A 87 3.86 2.19 -4.76
N ALA A 88 2.63 1.72 -4.99
CA ALA A 88 2.35 0.31 -5.16
C ALA A 88 3.06 -0.29 -6.40
N THR A 89 3.10 0.43 -7.52
CA THR A 89 3.86 -0.01 -8.70
C THR A 89 5.36 -0.15 -8.40
N LYS A 90 5.96 0.80 -7.69
CA LYS A 90 7.36 0.74 -7.25
C LYS A 90 7.58 -0.49 -6.36
N GLU A 91 6.79 -0.64 -5.31
CA GLU A 91 6.92 -1.76 -4.37
C GLU A 91 6.70 -3.11 -5.04
N ALA A 92 5.76 -3.22 -5.99
CA ALA A 92 5.55 -4.42 -6.78
C ALA A 92 6.75 -4.77 -7.67
N ILE A 93 7.37 -3.78 -8.31
CA ILE A 93 8.61 -3.99 -9.08
C ILE A 93 9.72 -4.48 -8.15
N LEU A 94 9.92 -3.84 -7.00
CA LEU A 94 10.94 -4.24 -6.03
C LEU A 94 10.70 -5.65 -5.49
N ALA A 95 9.44 -6.01 -5.23
CA ALA A 95 9.08 -7.37 -4.83
C ALA A 95 9.42 -8.39 -5.92
N LYS A 96 9.17 -8.07 -7.20
CA LYS A 96 9.59 -8.89 -8.34
C LYS A 96 11.10 -9.01 -8.48
N GLU A 97 11.86 -7.95 -8.19
CA GLU A 97 13.32 -7.99 -8.21
C GLU A 97 13.89 -8.81 -7.05
N ASN A 98 13.21 -8.83 -5.89
CA ASN A 98 13.58 -9.66 -4.74
C ASN A 98 13.23 -11.14 -4.97
N LEU A 99 12.03 -11.40 -5.49
CA LEU A 99 11.46 -12.73 -5.75
C LEU A 99 10.87 -12.79 -7.18
N PRO A 100 11.64 -13.20 -8.19
CA PRO A 100 11.20 -13.16 -9.60
C PRO A 100 9.90 -13.92 -9.91
N GLU A 101 9.69 -15.05 -9.23
CA GLU A 101 8.56 -15.95 -9.45
C GLU A 101 7.26 -15.53 -8.73
N ILE A 102 7.30 -14.49 -7.90
CA ILE A 102 6.14 -14.08 -7.10
C ILE A 102 4.99 -13.57 -7.97
N GLU A 103 3.76 -14.03 -7.75
CA GLU A 103 2.60 -13.50 -8.46
C GLU A 103 2.12 -12.21 -7.79
N ILE A 104 1.96 -11.11 -8.55
CA ILE A 104 1.53 -9.83 -8.00
C ILE A 104 0.30 -9.31 -8.74
N LYS A 105 -0.72 -8.93 -7.96
CA LYS A 105 -1.89 -8.20 -8.48
C LYS A 105 -2.09 -6.89 -7.75
N ILE A 106 -2.39 -5.83 -8.50
CA ILE A 106 -2.76 -4.52 -7.99
C ILE A 106 -4.24 -4.28 -8.29
N PHE A 107 -5.06 -4.26 -7.24
CA PHE A 107 -6.48 -3.95 -7.30
C PHE A 107 -6.68 -2.44 -7.22
N THR A 108 -7.14 -1.84 -8.31
CA THR A 108 -7.33 -0.39 -8.40
C THR A 108 -8.64 -0.02 -9.10
N LEU A 109 -9.18 1.15 -8.78
CA LEU A 109 -10.31 1.73 -9.53
C LEU A 109 -9.84 2.33 -10.85
N ASP A 110 -8.78 3.13 -10.77
CA ASP A 110 -8.15 3.84 -11.89
C ASP A 110 -6.64 3.93 -11.61
N MET A 111 -5.82 3.68 -12.62
CA MET A 111 -4.38 3.87 -12.51
C MET A 111 -4.04 5.35 -12.73
N ARG A 112 -3.39 5.99 -11.75
CA ARG A 112 -3.04 7.42 -11.80
C ARG A 112 -1.52 7.62 -11.90
N ALA A 113 -1.02 7.60 -13.13
CA ALA A 113 0.39 7.70 -13.47
C ALA A 113 0.74 9.05 -14.16
N TYR A 114 0.37 10.18 -13.55
CA TYR A 114 0.41 11.51 -14.19
C TYR A 114 1.76 12.27 -14.06
N GLY A 115 2.78 11.66 -13.43
CA GLY A 115 4.13 12.24 -13.33
C GLY A 115 5.01 11.93 -14.55
N LYS A 116 6.06 12.72 -14.76
CA LYS A 116 7.05 12.44 -15.82
C LYS A 116 7.69 11.06 -15.58
N GLY A 117 7.61 10.17 -16.57
CA GLY A 117 8.15 8.81 -16.46
C GLY A 117 7.22 7.81 -15.78
N PHE A 118 6.06 8.24 -15.26
CA PHE A 118 5.19 7.35 -14.46
C PHE A 118 4.38 6.40 -15.34
N GLU A 119 3.89 6.87 -16.49
CA GLU A 119 3.21 6.00 -17.45
C GLU A 119 4.19 4.95 -17.97
N GLU A 120 5.42 5.34 -18.29
CA GLU A 120 6.49 4.44 -18.72
C GLU A 120 6.83 3.40 -17.64
N LEU A 121 6.88 3.81 -16.37
CA LEU A 121 7.09 2.88 -15.25
C LEU A 121 5.91 1.92 -15.10
N TYR A 122 4.68 2.40 -15.23
CA TYR A 122 3.47 1.57 -15.22
C TYR A 122 3.48 0.54 -16.37
N GLN A 123 3.80 0.98 -17.59
CA GLN A 123 3.94 0.08 -18.74
C GLN A 123 5.08 -0.92 -18.54
N LYS A 124 6.22 -0.51 -17.96
CA LYS A 124 7.31 -1.42 -17.62
C LYS A 124 6.87 -2.46 -16.60
N ALA A 125 6.17 -2.05 -15.54
CA ALA A 125 5.62 -2.94 -14.53
C ALA A 125 4.72 -4.02 -15.14
N LYS A 126 3.83 -3.61 -16.06
CA LYS A 126 2.88 -4.50 -16.72
C LYS A 126 3.57 -5.43 -17.74
N ASN A 127 4.38 -4.88 -18.62
CA ASN A 127 4.88 -5.61 -19.80
C ASN A 127 6.16 -6.40 -19.52
N VAL A 128 7.05 -5.88 -18.66
CA VAL A 128 8.34 -6.51 -18.33
C VAL A 128 8.22 -7.35 -17.06
N TYR A 129 7.75 -6.74 -15.96
CA TYR A 129 7.64 -7.43 -14.67
C TYR A 129 6.36 -8.27 -14.53
N ARG A 130 5.48 -8.26 -15.53
CA ARG A 130 4.23 -9.05 -15.57
C ARG A 130 3.37 -8.85 -14.31
N ILE A 131 3.29 -7.61 -13.83
CA ILE A 131 2.40 -7.23 -12.73
C ILE A 131 0.98 -7.07 -13.28
N ASP A 132 0.02 -7.76 -12.69
CA ASP A 132 -1.38 -7.70 -13.10
C ASP A 132 -2.09 -6.52 -12.43
N TYR A 133 -2.73 -5.68 -13.24
CA TYR A 133 -3.59 -4.60 -12.75
C TYR A 133 -5.04 -5.00 -12.94
N VAL A 134 -5.75 -5.19 -11.83
CA VAL A 134 -7.15 -5.60 -11.83
C VAL A 134 -8.01 -4.40 -11.48
N ARG A 135 -8.93 -4.05 -12.38
CA ARG A 135 -9.87 -2.96 -12.14
C ARG A 135 -10.96 -3.42 -11.18
N SER A 136 -10.72 -3.30 -9.88
CA SER A 136 -11.64 -3.70 -8.82
C SER A 136 -11.30 -3.00 -7.51
N ARG A 137 -12.34 -2.73 -6.71
CA ARG A 137 -12.21 -2.36 -5.30
C ARG A 137 -12.68 -3.54 -4.46
N PRO A 138 -11.77 -4.30 -3.83
CA PRO A 138 -12.13 -5.38 -2.94
C PRO A 138 -13.04 -4.88 -1.81
N SER A 139 -14.16 -5.56 -1.57
CA SER A 139 -15.12 -5.19 -0.52
C SER A 139 -14.71 -5.72 0.86
N PHE A 140 -14.16 -6.92 0.93
CA PHE A 140 -13.69 -7.54 2.16
C PHE A 140 -12.61 -8.58 1.88
N ILE A 141 -11.82 -8.92 2.91
CA ILE A 141 -10.87 -10.02 2.88
C ILE A 141 -11.35 -11.11 3.85
N GLU A 142 -11.47 -12.33 3.34
CA GLU A 142 -11.87 -13.49 4.13
C GLU A 142 -10.83 -14.61 4.01
N PHE A 143 -10.66 -15.33 5.11
CA PHE A 143 -9.81 -16.52 5.16
C PHE A 143 -10.67 -17.73 4.80
N ILE A 144 -10.44 -18.30 3.62
CA ILE A 144 -11.11 -19.53 3.20
C ILE A 144 -10.18 -20.70 3.52
N PHE A 145 -10.65 -21.69 4.29
CA PHE A 145 -9.92 -22.95 4.46
C PHE A 145 -10.36 -23.92 3.35
N TYR A 146 -9.43 -24.34 2.49
CA TYR A 146 -9.70 -25.41 1.51
C TYR A 146 -8.76 -26.60 1.77
N ASN A 147 -9.33 -27.78 2.07
CA ASN A 147 -8.68 -29.09 2.06
C ASN A 147 -7.35 -29.23 2.84
N ASN A 148 -7.28 -28.91 4.14
CA ASN A 148 -6.08 -29.16 4.98
C ASN A 148 -4.74 -28.59 4.45
N TYR A 149 -4.80 -27.67 3.48
CA TYR A 149 -3.71 -26.83 3.05
C TYR A 149 -4.09 -25.38 3.36
N ILE A 150 -3.15 -24.62 3.94
CA ILE A 150 -3.38 -23.20 4.24
C ILE A 150 -3.42 -22.45 2.90
N THR A 151 -4.60 -22.27 2.32
CA THR A 151 -4.81 -21.44 1.13
C THR A 151 -5.70 -20.26 1.49
N ASN A 152 -5.11 -19.16 1.96
CA ASN A 152 -5.78 -17.86 2.01
C ASN A 152 -6.44 -17.60 0.64
N GLY A 153 -7.62 -16.98 0.61
CA GLY A 153 -8.29 -16.61 -0.64
C GLY A 153 -7.31 -15.91 -1.60
N SER A 154 -6.75 -16.66 -2.55
CA SER A 154 -5.74 -16.34 -3.56
C SER A 154 -4.51 -15.47 -3.20
N TYR A 155 -4.45 -14.69 -2.12
CA TYR A 155 -3.33 -13.80 -1.81
C TYR A 155 -3.00 -13.85 -0.32
N LYS A 156 -1.72 -14.13 -0.01
CA LYS A 156 -1.20 -14.33 1.34
C LYS A 156 -0.48 -13.10 1.90
N PHE A 157 -0.60 -11.96 1.22
CA PHE A 157 0.00 -10.70 1.61
C PHE A 157 -0.81 -9.57 0.97
N TYR A 158 -1.32 -8.65 1.80
CA TYR A 158 -1.99 -7.47 1.29
C TYR A 158 -1.26 -6.22 1.72
N GLN A 159 -1.05 -5.32 0.77
CA GLN A 159 -0.53 -3.99 1.04
C GLN A 159 -1.64 -2.96 0.89
N LEU A 160 -1.83 -2.16 1.93
CA LEU A 160 -2.74 -1.02 1.94
C LEU A 160 -1.93 0.29 1.85
N CYS A 161 -2.13 1.08 0.80
CA CYS A 161 -1.46 2.39 0.67
C CYS A 161 -2.38 3.52 1.15
N HIS A 162 -1.94 4.25 2.18
CA HIS A 162 -2.73 5.26 2.89
C HIS A 162 -1.93 6.54 3.10
N LEU A 163 -2.38 7.68 2.59
CA LEU A 163 -1.79 8.98 2.96
C LEU A 163 -2.92 10.01 3.10
N TYR A 164 -2.90 10.76 4.20
CA TYR A 164 -3.79 11.90 4.43
C TYR A 164 -3.02 13.12 4.95
N TYR A 165 -3.46 14.32 4.55
CA TYR A 165 -2.85 15.56 5.00
C TYR A 165 -3.27 15.86 6.44
N SER A 166 -2.33 15.84 7.40
CA SER A 166 -2.56 16.29 8.77
C SER A 166 -2.55 17.81 8.80
N GLY A 167 -3.73 18.40 8.59
CA GLY A 167 -3.96 19.83 8.72
C GLY A 167 -4.96 20.09 9.83
N ASN A 168 -4.56 19.88 11.09
CA ASN A 168 -5.30 20.47 12.21
C ASN A 168 -5.15 21.99 12.14
N LEU A 169 -6.19 22.65 11.65
CA LEU A 169 -6.37 24.09 11.73
C LEU A 169 -6.27 24.53 13.20
N ILE A 170 -5.24 25.33 13.50
CA ILE A 170 -5.26 26.21 14.65
C ILE A 170 -6.51 27.09 14.52
N SER A 171 -7.33 27.08 15.56
CA SER A 171 -8.53 27.89 15.74
C SER A 171 -8.37 29.34 15.27
N THR A 172 -9.28 29.80 14.42
CA THR A 172 -9.78 31.17 14.49
C THR A 172 -11.30 31.12 14.40
N MET A 173 -11.93 31.51 15.51
CA MET A 173 -13.32 31.91 15.58
C MET A 173 -13.60 32.96 14.49
N THR A 174 -14.64 32.73 13.72
CA THR A 174 -15.62 33.73 13.24
C THR A 174 -16.89 33.00 12.85
#